data_AF-A0A9D1ZXN0-F1
#
_entry.id   AF-A0A9D1ZXN0-F1
#
_cell.length_a   1.000
_cell.length_b   1.000
_cell.length_c   1.000
_cell.angle_alpha   90.00
_cell.angle_beta   90.00
_cell.angle_gamma   90.00
#
_symmetry.space_group_name_H-M   'P 1'
#
loop_
_entity.id
_entity.type
_entity.pdbx_description
1 polymer ?
#
loop_
_entity_poly.entity_id
_entity_poly.type
_entity_poly.pdbx_seq_one_letter_code
_entity_poly.pdbx_strand_id
1 'polypeptide(L)'
;MNYEQMSNNKLRLTGTVTERPVYSHEVCGEEFYETKLSVPRLSGQEDVIPVTLSDRLLARTEVKPGAKISISGQFRSYNKLEGEHSRLLLTAFAREILPADDEVNPNTIEILGYICKPPVYRTTPFKREICDVLLAVNRAYNKSDYIPCIMWGRNARFIKDMPIGERLWVTGRVQSRIYTKCLSEDKSEERVAYEVSVSKILVGNKIEEELQEEKKLLNYSQIFEN
;
A
#
# COMPACT_ATOMS: atom_id res chain seq x y z
N MET A 1 -19.43 -0.56 10.38
CA MET A 1 -18.66 -0.89 9.15
C MET A 1 -18.82 -2.37 8.90
N ASN A 2 -19.03 -2.79 7.65
CA ASN A 2 -19.05 -4.22 7.34
C ASN A 2 -17.62 -4.79 7.50
N TYR A 3 -17.45 -6.03 7.96
CA TYR A 3 -16.13 -6.65 8.21
C TYR A 3 -15.22 -6.56 6.97
N GLU A 4 -15.79 -6.73 5.78
CA GLU A 4 -15.06 -6.58 4.51
C GLU A 4 -14.43 -5.19 4.31
N GLN A 5 -15.06 -4.12 4.81
CA GLN A 5 -14.48 -2.77 4.73
C GLN A 5 -13.34 -2.55 5.74
N MET A 6 -13.23 -3.41 6.75
CA MET A 6 -12.17 -3.35 7.75
C MET A 6 -10.97 -4.22 7.38
N SER A 7 -11.17 -5.30 6.60
CA SER A 7 -10.13 -6.28 6.27
C SER A 7 -9.62 -6.23 4.83
N ASN A 8 -10.17 -5.39 3.95
CA ASN A 8 -9.79 -5.37 2.53
C ASN A 8 -8.51 -4.60 2.18
N ASN A 9 -7.84 -4.00 3.16
CA ASN A 9 -6.59 -3.28 2.96
C ASN A 9 -5.79 -3.38 4.25
N LYS A 10 -4.82 -4.29 4.27
CA LYS A 10 -3.94 -4.56 5.40
C LYS A 10 -2.51 -4.32 4.96
N LEU A 11 -1.81 -3.48 5.69
CA LEU A 11 -0.42 -3.14 5.45
C LEU A 11 0.36 -3.33 6.75
N ARG A 12 1.50 -4.02 6.67
CA ARG A 12 2.52 -4.01 7.70
C ARG A 12 3.85 -3.59 7.09
N LEU A 13 4.46 -2.56 7.66
CA LEU A 13 5.79 -2.10 7.29
C LEU A 13 6.68 -2.05 8.51
N THR A 14 7.90 -2.57 8.42
CA THR A 14 8.96 -2.42 9.41
C THR A 14 10.14 -1.72 8.75
N GLY A 15 10.60 -0.63 9.32
CA GLY A 15 11.68 0.13 8.71
C GLY A 15 12.20 1.26 9.58
N THR A 16 13.09 2.06 9.00
CA THR A 16 13.76 3.17 9.68
C THR A 16 13.15 4.50 9.25
N VAL A 17 12.74 5.32 10.21
CA VAL A 17 12.22 6.67 9.96
C VAL A 17 13.32 7.51 9.34
N THR A 18 13.04 8.12 8.19
CA THR A 18 14.03 8.91 7.43
C THR A 18 13.90 10.41 7.68
N GLU A 19 12.69 10.89 7.96
CA GLU A 19 12.35 12.30 8.12
C GLU A 19 11.53 12.51 9.40
N ARG A 20 11.65 13.68 10.04
CA ARG A 20 10.78 14.01 11.19
C ARG A 20 9.33 14.12 10.71
N PRO A 21 8.33 13.65 11.47
CA PRO A 21 6.93 13.91 11.16
C PRO A 21 6.67 15.41 11.02
N VAL A 22 6.04 15.81 9.92
CA VAL A 22 5.64 17.20 9.63
C VAL A 22 4.12 17.27 9.56
N TYR A 23 3.54 18.29 10.18
CA TYR A 23 2.09 18.52 10.10
C TYR A 23 1.62 18.59 8.64
N SER A 24 0.52 17.92 8.33
CA SER A 24 -0.08 17.87 7.00
C SER A 24 -1.44 18.55 6.97
N HIS A 25 -2.40 18.05 7.75
CA HIS A 25 -3.78 18.54 7.76
C HIS A 25 -4.52 18.07 9.01
N GLU A 26 -5.69 18.66 9.26
CA GLU A 26 -6.61 18.26 10.33
C GLU A 26 -7.94 17.78 9.76
N VAL A 27 -8.48 16.69 10.29
CA VAL A 27 -9.81 16.19 9.96
C VAL A 27 -10.58 15.92 11.24
N CYS A 28 -11.73 16.58 11.41
CA CYS A 28 -12.62 16.38 12.55
C CYS A 28 -11.92 16.50 13.92
N GLY A 29 -11.00 17.44 14.09
CA GLY A 29 -10.25 17.63 15.34
C GLY A 29 -9.10 16.65 15.56
N GLU A 30 -8.77 15.81 14.58
CA GLU A 30 -7.59 14.93 14.60
C GLU A 30 -6.55 15.46 13.62
N GLU A 31 -5.34 15.75 14.11
CA GLU A 31 -4.23 16.23 13.30
C GLU A 31 -3.45 15.07 12.70
N PHE A 32 -3.05 15.23 11.44
CA PHE A 32 -2.28 14.25 10.70
C PHE A 32 -0.92 14.80 10.29
N TYR A 33 0.07 13.92 10.36
CA TYR A 33 1.48 14.20 10.11
C TYR A 33 2.02 13.26 9.03
N GLU A 34 2.93 13.76 8.20
CA GLU A 34 3.60 13.02 7.14
C GLU A 34 5.07 12.76 7.52
N THR A 35 5.54 11.53 7.27
CA THR A 35 6.95 11.13 7.35
C THR A 35 7.24 10.08 6.27
N LYS A 36 8.44 9.51 6.27
CA LYS A 36 8.86 8.45 5.36
C LYS A 36 9.61 7.35 6.11
N LEU A 37 9.30 6.12 5.77
CA LEU A 37 9.92 4.91 6.33
C LEU A 37 10.79 4.26 5.25
N SER A 38 12.08 4.06 5.52
CA SER A 38 12.95 3.21 4.70
C SER A 38 12.75 1.76 5.08
N VAL A 39 12.20 0.97 4.17
CA VAL A 39 11.81 -0.41 4.38
C VAL A 39 12.76 -1.33 3.59
N PRO A 40 13.52 -2.21 4.27
CA PRO A 40 14.50 -3.05 3.60
C PRO A 40 13.82 -4.14 2.77
N ARG A 41 14.39 -4.45 1.61
CA ARG A 41 14.08 -5.64 0.81
C ARG A 41 15.08 -6.74 1.10
N LEU A 42 14.64 -8.00 0.91
CA LEU A 42 15.52 -9.17 0.95
C LEU A 42 16.69 -9.09 -0.06
N SER A 43 16.56 -8.27 -1.11
CA SER A 43 17.60 -8.04 -2.11
C SER A 43 18.68 -7.03 -1.69
N GLY A 44 18.63 -6.48 -0.47
CA GLY A 44 19.52 -5.39 -0.02
C GLY A 44 19.21 -4.00 -0.58
N GLN A 45 18.10 -3.87 -1.32
CA GLN A 45 17.55 -2.57 -1.75
C GLN A 45 16.58 -2.06 -0.69
N GLU A 46 16.24 -0.78 -0.72
CA GLU A 46 15.28 -0.19 0.21
C GLU A 46 14.12 0.48 -0.53
N ASP A 47 12.94 0.45 0.09
CA ASP A 47 11.77 1.19 -0.33
C ASP A 47 11.50 2.34 0.64
N VAL A 48 11.56 3.58 0.15
CA VAL A 48 11.26 4.76 0.98
C VAL A 48 9.78 5.10 0.85
N ILE A 49 8.96 4.61 1.77
CA ILE A 49 7.50 4.68 1.71
C ILE A 49 6.98 5.87 2.52
N PRO A 50 6.15 6.76 1.94
CA PRO A 50 5.48 7.82 2.68
C PRO A 50 4.47 7.23 3.69
N VAL A 51 4.46 7.80 4.89
CA VAL A 51 3.61 7.38 6.00
C VAL A 51 2.81 8.58 6.50
N THR A 52 1.51 8.37 6.71
CA THR A 52 0.61 9.31 7.39
C THR A 52 0.28 8.77 8.77
N LEU A 53 0.49 9.60 9.80
CA LEU A 53 0.33 9.29 11.22
C LEU A 53 -0.66 10.28 11.82
N SER A 54 -1.47 9.87 12.80
CA SER A 54 -2.24 10.84 13.60
C SER A 54 -1.46 11.29 14.84
N ASP A 55 -1.79 12.48 15.34
CA ASP A 55 -1.30 13.01 16.61
C ASP A 55 -1.44 12.03 17.78
N ARG A 56 -2.53 11.26 17.82
CA ARG A 56 -2.78 10.23 18.83
C ARG A 56 -1.70 9.14 18.85
N LEU A 57 -1.17 8.77 17.69
CA LEU A 57 -0.08 7.81 17.58
C LEU A 57 1.24 8.44 18.03
N LEU A 58 1.50 9.69 17.62
CA LEU A 58 2.69 10.43 18.00
C LEU A 58 2.76 10.73 19.51
N ALA A 59 1.60 10.90 20.16
CA ALA A 59 1.52 11.08 21.61
C ALA A 59 1.94 9.83 22.41
N ARG A 60 1.91 8.64 21.79
CA ARG A 60 2.21 7.36 22.45
C ARG A 60 3.57 6.79 22.06
N THR A 61 4.13 7.21 20.94
CA THR A 61 5.35 6.63 20.39
C THR A 61 6.21 7.72 19.75
N GLU A 62 7.48 7.77 20.15
CA GLU A 62 8.44 8.71 19.60
C GLU A 62 8.83 8.28 18.17
N VAL A 63 8.45 9.10 17.18
CA VAL A 63 8.81 8.89 15.77
C VAL A 63 9.82 9.96 15.37
N LYS A 64 11.09 9.57 15.26
CA LYS A 64 12.20 10.47 14.90
C LYS A 64 13.15 9.80 13.90
N PRO A 65 13.89 10.58 13.08
CA PRO A 65 14.88 10.03 12.16
C PRO A 65 15.84 9.06 12.83
N GLY A 66 16.09 7.92 12.17
CA GLY A 66 16.92 6.83 12.68
C GLY A 66 16.19 5.85 13.60
N ALA A 67 14.98 6.18 14.08
CA ALA A 67 14.19 5.22 14.85
C ALA A 67 13.69 4.10 13.94
N LYS A 68 13.86 2.86 14.38
CA LYS A 68 13.30 1.69 13.71
C LYS A 68 11.94 1.36 14.32
N ILE A 69 10.90 1.33 13.49
CA ILE A 69 9.52 1.11 13.93
C ILE A 69 8.81 0.13 13.01
N SER A 70 7.81 -0.54 13.56
CA SER A 70 6.81 -1.29 12.78
C SER A 70 5.51 -0.48 12.76
N ILE A 71 4.80 -0.47 11.63
CA ILE A 71 3.46 0.10 11.53
C ILE A 71 2.49 -0.94 11.00
N SER A 72 1.28 -0.96 11.56
CA SER A 72 0.12 -1.67 11.02
C SER A 72 -0.89 -0.65 10.52
N GLY A 73 -1.54 -0.90 9.38
CA GLY A 73 -2.42 0.09 8.79
C GLY A 73 -2.96 -0.29 7.43
N GLN A 74 -3.12 0.71 6.57
CA GLN A 74 -3.68 0.57 5.23
C GLN A 74 -2.87 1.36 4.23
N PHE A 75 -2.79 0.91 2.98
CA PHE A 75 -2.20 1.72 1.92
C PHE A 75 -3.29 2.55 1.23
N ARG A 76 -3.25 3.87 1.39
CA ARG A 76 -4.33 4.77 0.96
C ARG A 76 -3.91 5.64 -0.20
N SER A 77 -4.91 6.08 -0.96
CA SER A 77 -4.75 7.05 -2.03
C SER A 77 -5.60 8.29 -1.77
N TYR A 78 -5.07 9.48 -2.02
CA TYR A 78 -5.83 10.71 -1.95
C TYR A 78 -5.38 11.68 -3.05
N ASN A 79 -6.34 12.43 -3.58
CA ASN A 79 -6.05 13.50 -4.50
C ASN A 79 -5.69 14.74 -3.70
N LYS A 80 -4.48 15.26 -3.88
CA LYS A 80 -4.05 16.55 -3.35
C LYS A 80 -4.05 17.55 -4.49
N LEU A 81 -4.73 18.67 -4.27
CA LEU A 81 -4.68 19.81 -5.17
C LEU A 81 -3.37 20.56 -4.92
N GLU A 82 -2.50 20.58 -5.93
CA GLU A 82 -1.27 21.35 -5.96
C GLU A 82 -1.42 22.41 -7.07
N GLY A 83 -1.79 23.63 -6.68
CA GLY A 83 -2.17 24.68 -7.63
C GLY A 83 -3.42 24.29 -8.40
N GLU A 84 -3.35 24.31 -9.73
CA GLU A 84 -4.46 23.92 -10.63
C GLU A 84 -4.48 22.41 -10.96
N HIS A 85 -3.50 21.64 -10.46
CA HIS A 85 -3.36 20.23 -10.81
C HIS A 85 -3.67 19.32 -9.62
N SER A 86 -4.51 18.31 -9.87
CA SER A 86 -4.73 17.22 -8.91
C SER A 86 -3.65 16.17 -9.06
N ARG A 87 -2.95 15.88 -7.97
CA ARG A 87 -1.96 14.80 -7.89
C ARG A 87 -2.47 13.68 -7.00
N LEU A 88 -2.41 12.44 -7.49
CA LEU A 88 -2.68 11.27 -6.68
C LEU A 88 -1.47 11.02 -5.76
N LEU A 89 -1.71 11.08 -4.46
CA LEU A 89 -0.76 10.68 -3.43
C LEU A 89 -1.12 9.29 -2.92
N LEU A 90 -0.09 8.50 -2.66
CA LEU A 90 -0.19 7.18 -2.06
C LEU A 90 0.60 7.21 -0.75
N THR A 91 0.04 6.67 0.32
CA THR A 91 0.66 6.66 1.65
C THR A 91 0.33 5.40 2.41
N ALA A 92 1.25 4.93 3.24
CA ALA A 92 0.93 4.05 4.35
C ALA A 92 0.19 4.88 5.42
N PHE A 93 -1.11 4.65 5.58
CA PHE A 93 -1.89 5.25 6.66
C PHE A 93 -1.78 4.35 7.89
N ALA A 94 -0.99 4.78 8.88
CA ALA A 94 -0.75 4.02 10.09
C ALA A 94 -1.99 4.06 10.99
N ARG A 95 -2.40 2.88 11.47
CA ARG A 95 -3.42 2.72 12.51
C ARG A 95 -2.78 2.40 13.85
N GLU A 96 -1.64 1.73 13.83
CA GLU A 96 -0.86 1.41 15.03
C GLU A 96 0.63 1.55 14.72
N ILE A 97 1.40 1.92 15.75
CA ILE A 97 2.85 1.86 15.75
C ILE A 97 3.23 0.80 16.77
N LEU A 98 4.07 -0.13 16.35
CA LEU A 98 4.53 -1.27 17.14
C LEU A 98 6.06 -1.21 17.23
N PRO A 99 6.66 -1.85 18.24
CA PRO A 99 8.09 -2.09 18.27
C PRO A 99 8.59 -2.73 16.96
N ALA A 100 9.83 -2.41 16.57
CA ALA A 100 10.47 -3.06 15.43
C ALA A 100 10.52 -4.57 15.66
N ASP A 101 10.09 -5.32 14.65
CA ASP A 101 10.08 -6.77 14.65
C ASP A 101 10.79 -7.25 13.39
N ASP A 102 12.03 -7.72 13.58
CA ASP A 102 12.94 -8.15 12.53
C ASP A 102 12.74 -9.61 12.12
N GLU A 103 11.92 -10.37 12.87
CA GLU A 103 11.61 -11.76 12.57
C GLU A 103 10.50 -11.87 11.52
N VAL A 104 9.73 -10.80 11.33
CA VAL A 104 8.63 -10.74 10.37
C VAL A 104 9.05 -10.00 9.10
N ASN A 105 8.48 -10.43 7.97
CA ASN A 105 8.66 -9.74 6.70
C ASN A 105 8.37 -8.24 6.86
N PRO A 106 9.34 -7.35 6.56
CA PRO A 106 9.23 -5.92 6.83
C PRO A 106 8.28 -5.20 5.86
N ASN A 107 7.77 -5.87 4.82
CA ASN A 107 6.90 -5.26 3.84
C ASN A 107 5.85 -6.23 3.33
N THR A 108 4.67 -6.19 3.96
CA THR A 108 3.52 -6.99 3.55
C THR A 108 2.32 -6.11 3.30
N ILE A 109 1.64 -6.37 2.19
CA ILE A 109 0.36 -5.75 1.91
C ILE A 109 -0.61 -6.78 1.35
N GLU A 110 -1.85 -6.69 1.80
CA GLU A 110 -2.97 -7.50 1.34
C GLU A 110 -4.14 -6.57 1.01
N ILE A 111 -4.64 -6.69 -0.21
CA ILE A 111 -5.70 -5.84 -0.73
C ILE A 111 -6.77 -6.70 -1.39
N LEU A 112 -8.01 -6.47 -0.98
CA LEU A 112 -9.19 -6.95 -1.68
C LEU A 112 -9.85 -5.77 -2.41
N GLY A 113 -9.76 -5.77 -3.73
CA GLY A 113 -10.22 -4.67 -4.56
C GLY A 113 -10.81 -5.12 -5.89
N TYR A 114 -11.15 -4.15 -6.72
CA TYR A 114 -11.78 -4.37 -8.02
C TYR A 114 -10.95 -3.72 -9.13
N ILE A 115 -10.77 -4.41 -10.25
CA ILE A 115 -10.13 -3.82 -11.44
C ILE A 115 -11.00 -2.64 -11.91
N CYS A 116 -10.45 -1.43 -11.92
CA CYS A 116 -11.21 -0.23 -12.33
C CYS A 116 -10.82 0.35 -13.69
N LYS A 117 -9.77 -0.20 -14.31
CA LYS A 117 -9.32 0.12 -15.68
C LYS A 117 -8.81 -1.16 -16.36
N PRO A 118 -8.84 -1.26 -17.71
CA PRO A 118 -8.28 -2.41 -18.41
C PRO A 118 -6.82 -2.65 -18.00
N PRO A 119 -6.43 -3.90 -17.68
CA PRO A 119 -5.04 -4.25 -17.41
C PRO A 119 -4.10 -3.89 -18.57
N VAL A 120 -2.92 -3.34 -18.28
CA VAL A 120 -1.95 -2.93 -19.29
C VAL A 120 -0.76 -3.88 -19.30
N TYR A 121 -0.86 -4.91 -20.14
CA TYR A 121 0.19 -5.91 -20.33
C TYR A 121 1.28 -5.43 -21.30
N ARG A 122 2.56 -5.64 -20.94
CA ARG A 122 3.70 -5.38 -21.81
C ARG A 122 4.91 -6.24 -21.46
N THR A 123 5.87 -6.28 -22.38
CA THR A 123 7.19 -6.87 -22.14
C THR A 123 8.23 -5.77 -22.05
N THR A 124 9.00 -5.77 -20.96
CA THR A 124 10.12 -4.83 -20.77
C THR A 124 11.28 -5.12 -21.75
N PRO A 125 12.21 -4.18 -21.98
CA PRO A 125 13.40 -4.41 -22.82
C PRO A 125 14.22 -5.65 -22.39
N PHE A 126 14.22 -5.97 -21.09
CA PHE A 126 14.87 -7.15 -20.53
C PHE A 126 13.99 -8.42 -20.57
N LYS A 127 13.00 -8.47 -21.47
CA LYS A 127 12.09 -9.61 -21.71
C LYS A 127 11.29 -10.05 -20.48
N ARG A 128 11.10 -9.18 -19.49
CA ARG A 128 10.18 -9.43 -18.37
C ARG A 128 8.78 -9.04 -18.76
N GLU A 129 7.85 -9.97 -18.63
CA GLU A 129 6.42 -9.73 -18.81
C GLU A 129 5.85 -9.08 -17.56
N ILE A 130 5.15 -7.97 -17.73
CA ILE A 130 4.51 -7.22 -16.64
C ILE A 130 3.11 -6.79 -17.04
N CYS A 131 2.26 -6.60 -16.04
CA CYS A 131 0.92 -6.05 -16.24
C CYS A 131 0.64 -5.00 -15.17
N ASP A 132 0.38 -3.76 -15.57
CA ASP A 132 -0.09 -2.73 -14.66
C ASP A 132 -1.60 -2.86 -14.49
N VAL A 133 -2.07 -2.85 -13.24
CA VAL A 133 -3.49 -2.89 -12.90
C VAL A 133 -3.79 -1.84 -11.86
N LEU A 134 -4.92 -1.15 -12.00
CA LEU A 134 -5.39 -0.19 -11.01
C LEU A 134 -6.56 -0.80 -10.23
N LEU A 135 -6.37 -1.00 -8.92
CA LEU A 135 -7.40 -1.55 -8.04
C LEU A 135 -8.15 -0.44 -7.31
N ALA A 136 -9.48 -0.48 -7.38
CA ALA A 136 -10.35 0.28 -6.51
C ALA A 136 -10.63 -0.52 -5.23
N VAL A 137 -10.24 0.03 -4.09
CA VAL A 137 -10.36 -0.59 -2.76
C VAL A 137 -11.35 0.23 -1.95
N ASN A 138 -12.53 -0.35 -1.74
CA ASN A 138 -13.62 0.39 -1.11
C ASN A 138 -13.35 0.61 0.38
N ARG A 139 -13.61 1.82 0.86
CA ARG A 139 -13.56 2.16 2.28
C ARG A 139 -14.89 2.75 2.71
N ALA A 140 -15.04 3.00 4.02
CA ALA A 140 -16.25 3.61 4.53
C ALA A 140 -16.52 4.99 3.92
N TYR A 141 -17.77 5.44 4.08
CA TYR A 141 -18.28 6.69 3.54
C TYR A 141 -18.27 6.75 2.00
N ASN A 142 -18.47 5.59 1.35
CA ASN A 142 -18.54 5.46 -0.13
C ASN A 142 -17.34 6.06 -0.85
N LYS A 143 -16.16 5.98 -0.23
CA LYS A 143 -14.89 6.36 -0.86
C LYS A 143 -14.15 5.10 -1.27
N SER A 144 -13.25 5.24 -2.23
CA SER A 144 -12.35 4.15 -2.64
C SER A 144 -10.93 4.67 -2.76
N ASP A 145 -9.97 3.84 -2.37
CA ASP A 145 -8.56 4.05 -2.68
C ASP A 145 -8.25 3.43 -4.05
N TYR A 146 -7.52 4.15 -4.90
CA TYR A 146 -7.10 3.70 -6.22
C TYR A 146 -5.61 3.37 -6.18
N ILE A 147 -5.31 2.08 -6.08
CA ILE A 147 -3.95 1.58 -5.80
C ILE A 147 -3.37 0.98 -7.07
N PRO A 148 -2.27 1.54 -7.61
CA PRO A 148 -1.52 0.94 -8.69
C PRO A 148 -0.86 -0.36 -8.22
N CYS A 149 -1.04 -1.42 -9.00
CA CYS A 149 -0.46 -2.73 -8.80
C CYS A 149 0.33 -3.12 -10.03
N ILE A 150 1.49 -3.75 -9.83
CA ILE A 150 2.28 -4.34 -10.89
C ILE A 150 2.39 -5.85 -10.68
N MET A 151 1.98 -6.59 -11.70
CA MET A 151 2.08 -8.05 -11.76
C MET A 151 3.26 -8.44 -12.62
N TRP A 152 3.91 -9.56 -12.28
CA TRP A 152 5.11 -10.04 -12.94
C TRP A 152 4.93 -11.45 -13.50
N GLY A 153 5.51 -11.71 -14.68
CA GLY A 153 5.62 -13.04 -15.27
C GLY A 153 4.30 -13.80 -15.36
N ARG A 154 4.18 -14.91 -14.63
CA ARG A 154 2.96 -15.74 -14.60
C ARG A 154 1.73 -14.94 -14.14
N ASN A 155 1.87 -14.08 -13.13
CA ASN A 155 0.78 -13.23 -12.65
C ASN A 155 0.37 -12.20 -13.71
N ALA A 156 1.34 -11.65 -14.45
CA ALA A 156 1.05 -10.71 -15.54
C ALA A 156 0.25 -11.39 -16.67
N ARG A 157 0.64 -12.60 -17.07
CA ARG A 157 -0.09 -13.37 -18.08
C ARG A 157 -1.47 -13.80 -17.62
N PHE A 158 -1.63 -14.11 -16.33
CA PHE A 158 -2.90 -14.52 -15.75
C PHE A 158 -3.92 -13.37 -15.74
N ILE A 159 -3.49 -12.15 -15.42
CA ILE A 159 -4.41 -11.02 -15.23
C ILE A 159 -4.71 -10.21 -16.50
N LYS A 160 -3.89 -10.34 -17.56
CA LYS A 160 -3.90 -9.41 -18.71
C LYS A 160 -5.26 -9.25 -19.41
N ASP A 161 -6.09 -10.29 -19.41
CA ASP A 161 -7.38 -10.33 -20.11
C ASP A 161 -8.58 -10.21 -19.14
N MET A 162 -8.33 -9.92 -17.85
CA MET A 162 -9.42 -9.80 -16.87
C MET A 162 -10.26 -8.55 -17.10
N PRO A 163 -11.60 -8.64 -16.97
CA PRO A 163 -12.49 -7.52 -17.21
C PRO A 163 -12.42 -6.47 -16.11
N ILE A 164 -12.81 -5.24 -16.46
CA ILE A 164 -13.13 -4.21 -15.46
C ILE A 164 -14.26 -4.73 -14.56
N GLY A 165 -14.14 -4.49 -13.25
CA GLY A 165 -15.07 -4.96 -12.24
C GLY A 165 -14.69 -6.31 -11.63
N GLU A 166 -13.66 -7.01 -12.14
CA GLU A 166 -13.21 -8.27 -11.54
C GLU A 166 -12.68 -8.03 -10.11
N ARG A 167 -13.13 -8.85 -9.15
CA ARG A 167 -12.73 -8.80 -7.74
C ARG A 167 -11.45 -9.61 -7.54
N LEU A 168 -10.40 -8.96 -7.04
CA LEU A 168 -9.11 -9.58 -6.77
C LEU A 168 -8.75 -9.45 -5.29
N TRP A 169 -8.25 -10.53 -4.70
CA TRP A 169 -7.41 -10.46 -3.52
C TRP A 169 -5.95 -10.55 -3.95
N VAL A 170 -5.17 -9.52 -3.70
CA VAL A 170 -3.74 -9.49 -4.01
C VAL A 170 -2.92 -9.40 -2.74
N THR A 171 -1.82 -10.14 -2.70
CA THR A 171 -0.78 -9.95 -1.67
C THR A 171 0.55 -9.62 -2.32
N GLY A 172 1.38 -8.85 -1.62
CA GLY A 172 2.66 -8.41 -2.14
C GLY A 172 3.39 -7.47 -1.20
N ARG A 173 4.12 -6.53 -1.78
CA ARG A 173 4.85 -5.47 -1.06
C ARG A 173 4.58 -4.10 -1.67
N VAL A 174 4.64 -3.05 -0.87
CA VAL A 174 4.65 -1.67 -1.37
C VAL A 174 6.05 -1.36 -1.90
N GLN A 175 6.13 -0.81 -3.11
CA GLN A 175 7.37 -0.48 -3.78
C GLN A 175 7.40 1.00 -4.15
N SER A 176 8.57 1.60 -3.98
CA SER A 176 8.98 2.89 -4.52
C SER A 176 9.85 2.66 -5.77
N ARG A 177 9.59 3.44 -6.84
CA ARG A 177 10.36 3.41 -8.08
C ARG A 177 10.71 4.82 -8.53
N ILE A 178 12.00 5.08 -8.70
CA ILE A 178 12.50 6.32 -9.29
C ILE A 178 12.33 6.21 -10.81
N TYR A 179 11.79 7.26 -11.42
CA TYR A 179 11.72 7.41 -12.87
C TYR A 179 12.11 8.81 -13.27
N THR A 180 12.72 8.93 -14.44
CA THR A 180 13.07 10.21 -15.04
C THR A 180 11.90 10.72 -15.88
N LYS A 181 11.35 11.88 -15.50
CA LYS A 181 10.35 12.59 -16.30
C LYS A 181 11.05 13.61 -17.19
N CYS A 182 10.96 13.44 -18.51
CA CYS A 182 11.41 14.47 -19.45
C CYS A 182 10.39 15.62 -19.47
N LEU A 183 10.84 16.83 -19.18
CA LEU A 183 10.06 18.07 -19.23
C LEU A 183 10.24 18.80 -20.58
N SER A 184 11.43 18.70 -21.16
CA SER A 184 11.80 19.15 -22.51
C SER A 184 13.05 18.39 -22.97
N GLU A 185 13.56 18.65 -24.20
CA GLU A 185 14.77 17.98 -24.73
C GLU A 185 15.96 18.05 -23.76
N ASP A 186 16.19 19.21 -23.13
CA ASP A 186 17.33 19.42 -22.21
C ASP A 186 16.97 19.39 -20.71
N LYS A 187 15.71 19.12 -20.35
CA LYS A 187 15.28 19.15 -18.94
C LYS A 187 14.60 17.85 -18.55
N SER A 188 15.16 17.19 -17.56
CA SER A 188 14.56 16.04 -16.91
C SER A 188 14.53 16.20 -15.40
N GLU A 189 13.56 15.56 -14.76
CA GLU A 189 13.38 15.57 -13.31
C GLU A 189 13.21 14.13 -12.83
N GLU A 190 13.90 13.75 -11.77
CA GLU A 190 13.65 12.47 -11.10
C GLU A 190 12.38 12.55 -10.25
N ARG A 191 11.53 11.54 -10.38
CA ARG A 191 10.29 11.42 -9.61
C ARG A 191 10.18 10.03 -9.04
N VAL A 192 9.50 9.93 -7.90
CA VAL A 192 9.19 8.65 -7.27
C VAL A 192 7.72 8.31 -7.55
N ALA A 193 7.47 7.09 -7.99
CA ALA A 193 6.13 6.52 -8.03
C ALA A 193 6.03 5.35 -7.05
N TYR A 194 4.84 5.20 -6.48
CA TYR A 194 4.53 4.16 -5.51
C TYR A 194 3.51 3.19 -6.08
N GLU A 195 3.67 1.90 -5.80
CA GLU A 195 2.78 0.85 -6.27
C GLU A 195 2.86 -0.38 -5.37
N VAL A 196 1.97 -1.34 -5.60
CA VAL A 196 2.04 -2.66 -5.00
C VAL A 196 2.66 -3.65 -5.99
N SER A 197 3.82 -4.20 -5.66
CA SER A 197 4.40 -5.32 -6.41
C SER A 197 3.75 -6.61 -5.94
N VAL A 198 2.90 -7.19 -6.78
CA VAL A 198 2.05 -8.34 -6.44
C VAL A 198 2.79 -9.67 -6.56
N SER A 199 2.71 -10.49 -5.51
CA SER A 199 3.26 -11.85 -5.46
C SER A 199 2.20 -12.95 -5.59
N LYS A 200 1.01 -12.77 -5.00
CA LYS A 200 -0.10 -13.74 -5.04
C LYS A 200 -1.38 -13.02 -5.48
N ILE A 201 -2.19 -13.72 -6.27
CA ILE A 201 -3.51 -13.25 -6.73
C ILE A 201 -4.52 -14.38 -6.46
N LEU A 202 -5.64 -14.06 -5.83
CA LEU A 202 -6.81 -14.92 -5.70
C LEU A 202 -8.01 -14.26 -6.38
N VAL A 203 -8.86 -15.10 -6.97
CA VAL A 203 -10.08 -14.73 -7.67
C VAL A 203 -11.20 -15.72 -7.36
N GLY A 204 -12.45 -15.28 -7.55
CA GLY A 204 -13.64 -16.13 -7.36
C GLY A 204 -13.70 -16.78 -5.97
N ASN A 205 -14.09 -18.06 -5.92
CA ASN A 205 -14.31 -18.80 -4.67
C ASN A 205 -13.11 -18.83 -3.73
N LYS A 206 -11.88 -18.73 -4.25
CA LYS A 206 -10.67 -18.71 -3.42
C LYS A 206 -10.60 -17.49 -2.51
N ILE A 207 -11.24 -16.38 -2.90
CA ILE A 207 -11.36 -15.20 -2.05
C ILE A 207 -12.24 -15.52 -0.83
N GLU A 208 -13.35 -16.22 -1.05
CA GLU A 208 -14.29 -16.55 0.03
C GLU A 208 -13.69 -17.57 1.01
N GLU A 209 -12.92 -18.54 0.50
CA GLU A 209 -12.14 -19.48 1.34
C GLU A 209 -11.16 -18.74 2.25
N GLU A 210 -10.37 -17.81 1.70
CA GLU A 210 -9.40 -17.01 2.46
C GLU A 210 -10.11 -16.10 3.49
N LEU A 211 -11.22 -15.45 3.11
CA LEU A 211 -12.02 -14.63 4.04
C LEU A 211 -12.58 -15.45 5.21
N GLN A 212 -12.98 -16.70 4.97
CA GLN A 212 -13.49 -17.60 6.01
C GLN A 212 -12.37 -18.05 6.95
N GLU A 213 -11.19 -18.34 6.42
CA GLU A 213 -10.02 -18.73 7.20
C GLU A 213 -9.58 -17.59 8.13
N GLU A 214 -9.51 -16.35 7.62
CA GLU A 214 -9.21 -15.18 8.45
C GLU A 214 -10.21 -14.98 9.59
N LYS A 215 -11.51 -15.13 9.31
CA LYS A 215 -12.56 -15.01 10.34
C LYS A 215 -12.39 -16.06 11.44
N LYS A 216 -12.03 -17.30 11.08
CA LYS A 216 -11.78 -18.36 12.06
C LYS A 216 -10.60 -17.99 12.96
N LEU A 217 -9.48 -17.55 12.38
CA LEU A 217 -8.29 -17.16 13.12
C LEU A 217 -8.57 -16.01 14.11
N LEU A 218 -9.33 -15.00 13.68
CA LEU A 218 -9.73 -13.88 14.53
C LEU A 218 -10.59 -14.33 15.72
N ASN A 219 -11.54 -15.24 15.47
CA ASN A 219 -12.39 -15.77 16.52
C ASN A 219 -11.56 -16.58 17.54
N TYR A 220 -10.58 -17.36 17.07
CA TYR A 220 -9.68 -18.07 17.97
C TYR A 220 -8.86 -17.12 18.83
N SER A 221 -8.24 -16.07 18.27
CA SER A 221 -7.44 -15.12 19.06
C SER A 221 -8.27 -14.39 20.13
N GLN A 222 -9.52 -14.04 19.84
CA GLN A 222 -10.43 -13.42 20.81
C GLN A 222 -10.85 -14.35 21.97
N ILE A 223 -10.77 -15.67 21.78
CA ILE A 223 -11.08 -16.65 22.84
C ILE A 223 -9.91 -16.78 23.83
N PHE A 224 -8.67 -16.54 23.39
CA PHE A 224 -7.47 -16.68 24.22
C PHE A 224 -7.02 -15.39 24.92
N GLU A 225 -7.67 -14.25 24.63
CA GLU A 225 -7.43 -12.96 25.30
C GLU A 225 -8.41 -12.66 26.45
N ASN A 226 -9.30 -13.61 26.80
CA ASN A 226 -10.15 -13.58 28.00
C ASN A 226 -9.71 -14.63 29.02
#